data_AF-A0A5R8YYK7-F1
#
_entry.id   AF-A0A5R8YYK7-F1
#
_cell.length_a   1.000
_cell.length_b   1.000
_cell.length_c   1.000
_cell.angle_alpha   90.00
_cell.angle_beta   90.00
_cell.angle_gamma   90.00
#
_symmetry.space_group_name_H-M   'P 1'
#
loop_
_entity.id
_entity.type
_entity.pdbx_description
1 polymer ?
#
loop_
_entity_poly.entity_id
_entity_poly.type
_entity_poly.pdbx_seq_one_letter_code
_entity_poly.pdbx_strand_id
1 'polypeptide(L)'
;MGPFEQIAIDYLIDATRTLDEAASRFASAWETGECVTAEDLSRAAVAQHLRDWWQQVMNQIDADEAVDTVTAIMESRRAAEAYLISASQLSYGELFTQAMAQARRQAARQFLDSTRHLAEALTGPTAAGRSVPATGSAGGEVRA
;
A
#
# COMPACT_ATOMS: atom_id res chain seq x y z
N MET A 1 -19.40 0.64 -2.78
CA MET A 1 -17.98 0.82 -2.48
C MET A 1 -17.58 -0.19 -1.40
N GLY A 2 -16.67 -1.09 -1.70
CA GLY A 2 -16.21 -2.11 -0.75
C GLY A 2 -15.23 -1.53 0.28
N PRO A 3 -15.03 -2.17 1.45
CA PRO A 3 -14.10 -1.68 2.47
C PRO A 3 -12.65 -1.58 1.94
N PHE A 4 -12.25 -2.48 1.04
CA PHE A 4 -10.92 -2.43 0.40
C PHE A 4 -10.75 -1.28 -0.57
N GLU A 5 -11.82 -0.93 -1.27
CA GLU A 5 -11.85 0.15 -2.25
C GLU A 5 -11.68 1.48 -1.52
N GLN A 6 -12.40 1.67 -0.40
CA GLN A 6 -12.21 2.83 0.46
C GLN A 6 -10.78 2.94 0.99
N ILE A 7 -10.17 1.85 1.46
CA ILE A 7 -8.80 1.89 1.97
C ILE A 7 -7.79 2.20 0.85
N ALA A 8 -7.98 1.64 -0.35
CA ALA A 8 -7.13 1.97 -1.51
C ALA A 8 -7.26 3.45 -1.89
N ILE A 9 -8.48 4.00 -1.85
CA ILE A 9 -8.75 5.44 -2.05
C ILE A 9 -8.06 6.27 -0.97
N ASP A 10 -8.17 5.90 0.31
CA ASP A 10 -7.55 6.62 1.42
C ASP A 10 -6.02 6.69 1.27
N TYR A 11 -5.38 5.56 0.91
CA TYR A 11 -3.95 5.54 0.64
C TYR A 11 -3.55 6.38 -0.59
N LEU A 12 -4.38 6.40 -1.64
CA LEU A 12 -4.16 7.24 -2.81
C LEU A 12 -4.27 8.74 -2.46
N ILE A 13 -5.26 9.10 -1.65
CA ILE A 13 -5.47 10.47 -1.15
C ILE A 13 -4.28 10.90 -0.30
N ASP A 14 -3.82 10.06 0.64
CA ASP A 14 -2.69 10.38 1.50
C ASP A 14 -1.38 10.57 0.73
N ALA A 15 -1.11 9.71 -0.26
CA ALA A 15 0.05 9.86 -1.13
C ALA A 15 -0.03 11.14 -1.98
N THR A 16 -1.22 11.47 -2.49
CA THR A 16 -1.47 12.71 -3.25
C THR A 16 -1.29 13.94 -2.38
N ARG A 17 -1.87 13.96 -1.17
CA ARG A 17 -1.70 15.05 -0.20
C ARG A 17 -0.24 15.28 0.14
N THR A 18 0.52 14.22 0.39
CA THR A 18 1.95 14.33 0.69
C THR A 18 2.72 14.96 -0.48
N LEU A 19 2.34 14.63 -1.72
CA LEU A 19 2.93 15.22 -2.92
C LEU A 19 2.55 16.71 -3.07
N ASP A 20 1.29 17.06 -2.82
CA ASP A 20 0.79 18.44 -2.88
C ASP A 20 1.44 19.34 -1.80
N GLU A 21 1.63 18.80 -0.59
CA GLU A 21 2.36 19.46 0.50
C GLU A 21 3.82 19.72 0.10
N ALA A 22 4.48 18.75 -0.54
CA ALA A 22 5.84 18.92 -1.02
C ALA A 22 5.92 19.97 -2.15
N ALA A 23 4.99 19.95 -3.10
CA ALA A 23 4.91 20.94 -4.16
C ALA A 23 4.69 22.36 -3.61
N SER A 24 3.78 22.49 -2.64
CA SER A 24 3.52 23.76 -1.96
C SER A 24 4.75 24.28 -1.21
N ARG A 25 5.50 23.38 -0.56
CA ARG A 25 6.77 23.73 0.09
C ARG A 25 7.83 24.18 -0.91
N PHE A 26 7.93 23.56 -2.08
CA PHE A 26 8.85 24.00 -3.13
C PHE A 26 8.48 25.38 -3.68
N ALA A 27 7.19 25.62 -3.93
CA ALA A 27 6.71 26.93 -4.37
C ALA A 27 7.01 28.01 -3.33
N SER A 28 6.72 27.75 -2.05
CA SER A 28 7.02 28.68 -0.97
C SER A 28 8.51 28.96 -0.84
N ALA A 29 9.37 27.92 -0.87
CA ALA A 29 10.82 28.09 -0.79
C ALA A 29 11.37 28.90 -1.97
N TRP A 30 10.80 28.70 -3.17
CA TRP A 30 11.13 29.51 -4.35
C TRP A 30 10.77 30.99 -4.16
N GLU A 31 9.59 31.27 -3.61
CA GLU A 31 9.11 32.65 -3.36
C GLU A 31 9.89 33.35 -2.24
N THR A 32 10.26 32.64 -1.18
CA THR A 32 10.94 33.21 0.00
C THR A 32 12.46 33.20 -0.11
N GLY A 33 13.01 32.53 -1.12
CA GLY A 33 14.45 32.32 -1.27
C GLY A 33 15.03 31.30 -0.27
N GLU A 34 14.17 30.53 0.39
CA GLU A 34 14.59 29.44 1.28
C GLU A 34 15.13 28.24 0.49
N CYS A 35 16.02 27.47 1.11
CA CYS A 35 16.59 26.29 0.48
C CYS A 35 15.69 25.08 0.64
N VAL A 36 15.37 24.42 -0.47
CA VAL A 36 14.75 23.09 -0.45
C VAL A 36 15.79 22.05 -0.05
N THR A 37 15.47 21.21 0.94
CA THR A 37 16.39 20.17 1.40
C THR A 37 16.34 18.92 0.52
N ALA A 38 17.41 18.13 0.54
CA ALA A 38 17.41 16.82 -0.11
C ALA A 38 16.34 15.87 0.48
N GLU A 39 16.00 16.04 1.76
CA GLU A 39 14.92 15.28 2.40
C GLU A 39 13.55 15.63 1.81
N ASP A 40 13.30 16.91 1.55
CA ASP A 40 12.03 17.37 0.93
C ASP A 40 11.87 16.81 -0.48
N LEU A 41 12.94 16.83 -1.28
CA LEU A 41 12.97 16.23 -2.61
C LEU A 41 12.77 14.71 -2.55
N SER A 42 13.44 14.03 -1.62
CA SER A 42 13.28 12.59 -1.45
C SER A 42 11.87 12.22 -1.01
N ARG A 43 11.25 12.99 -0.09
CA ARG A 43 9.89 12.76 0.37
C ARG A 43 8.90 12.92 -0.78
N ALA A 44 9.05 13.96 -1.61
CA ALA A 44 8.24 14.17 -2.79
C ALA A 44 8.35 13.01 -3.80
N ALA A 45 9.57 12.57 -4.10
CA ALA A 45 9.82 11.47 -5.03
C ALA A 45 9.22 10.14 -4.54
N VAL A 46 9.33 9.85 -3.25
CA VAL A 46 8.70 8.66 -2.65
C VAL A 46 7.18 8.76 -2.70
N ALA A 47 6.60 9.92 -2.34
CA ALA A 47 5.16 10.14 -2.38
C ALA A 47 4.59 10.00 -3.80
N GLN A 48 5.29 10.53 -4.81
CA GLN A 48 4.91 10.37 -6.21
C GLN A 48 4.86 8.89 -6.61
N HIS A 49 5.92 8.12 -6.33
CA HIS A 49 5.94 6.70 -6.69
C HIS A 49 4.94 5.87 -5.87
N LEU A 50 4.66 6.25 -4.62
CA LEU A 50 3.65 5.59 -3.82
C LEU A 50 2.25 5.85 -4.38
N ARG A 51 1.98 7.10 -4.80
CA ARG A 51 0.76 7.47 -5.52
C ARG A 51 0.62 6.66 -6.82
N ASP A 52 1.69 6.48 -7.58
CA ASP A 52 1.65 5.71 -8.83
C ASP A 52 1.23 4.25 -8.59
N TRP A 53 1.69 3.62 -7.51
CA TRP A 53 1.28 2.25 -7.15
C TRP A 53 -0.20 2.15 -6.80
N TRP A 54 -0.72 3.09 -6.00
CA TRP A 54 -2.14 3.12 -5.64
C TRP A 54 -3.03 3.51 -6.82
N GLN A 55 -2.56 4.41 -7.69
CA GLN A 55 -3.24 4.74 -8.94
C GLN A 55 -3.33 3.53 -9.86
N GLN A 56 -2.29 2.69 -9.91
CA GLN A 56 -2.33 1.44 -10.66
C GLN A 56 -3.39 0.46 -10.13
N VAL A 57 -3.62 0.41 -8.81
CA VAL A 57 -4.73 -0.36 -8.21
C VAL A 57 -6.07 0.19 -8.68
N MET A 58 -6.28 1.51 -8.55
CA MET A 58 -7.54 2.15 -8.97
C MET A 58 -7.81 1.97 -10.46
N ASN A 59 -6.80 2.14 -11.31
CA ASN A 59 -6.94 1.95 -12.75
C ASN A 59 -7.37 0.51 -13.11
N GLN A 60 -6.97 -0.50 -12.34
CA GLN A 60 -7.41 -1.89 -12.57
C GLN A 60 -8.87 -2.10 -12.16
N ILE A 61 -9.30 -1.47 -11.06
CA ILE A 61 -10.70 -1.50 -10.61
C ILE A 61 -11.60 -0.78 -11.61
N ASP A 62 -11.17 0.38 -12.11
CA ASP A 62 -11.95 1.20 -13.04
C ASP A 62 -11.98 0.61 -14.46
N ALA A 63 -10.95 -0.13 -14.87
CA ALA A 63 -10.85 -0.66 -16.23
C ALA A 63 -11.66 -1.94 -16.46
N ASP A 64 -11.98 -2.71 -15.42
CA ASP A 64 -12.72 -3.96 -15.53
C ASP A 64 -13.67 -4.14 -14.34
N GLU A 65 -14.98 -4.01 -14.59
CA GLU A 65 -16.04 -4.17 -13.60
C GLU A 65 -16.04 -5.57 -12.94
N ALA A 66 -15.39 -6.57 -13.55
CA ALA A 66 -15.27 -7.92 -13.00
C ALA A 66 -14.07 -8.09 -12.05
N VAL A 67 -13.13 -7.15 -12.01
CA VAL A 67 -11.97 -7.21 -11.12
C VAL A 67 -12.36 -6.68 -9.75
N ASP A 68 -12.41 -7.59 -8.77
CA ASP A 68 -12.57 -7.15 -7.38
C ASP A 68 -11.32 -6.42 -6.88
N THR A 69 -11.51 -5.53 -5.89
CA THR A 69 -10.43 -4.72 -5.34
C THR A 69 -9.28 -5.55 -4.77
N VAL A 70 -9.57 -6.73 -4.21
CA VAL A 70 -8.56 -7.60 -3.61
C VAL A 70 -7.62 -8.13 -4.69
N THR A 71 -8.17 -8.53 -5.83
CA THR A 71 -7.43 -9.00 -7.00
C THR A 71 -6.54 -7.89 -7.56
N ALA A 72 -7.07 -6.67 -7.72
CA ALA A 72 -6.29 -5.52 -8.16
C ALA A 72 -5.13 -5.18 -7.21
N ILE A 73 -5.34 -5.27 -5.89
CA ILE A 73 -4.29 -5.10 -4.88
C ILE A 73 -3.24 -6.20 -5.01
N MET A 74 -3.64 -7.46 -5.16
CA MET A 74 -2.72 -8.60 -5.24
C MET A 74 -1.87 -8.59 -6.52
N GLU A 75 -2.44 -8.23 -7.67
CA GLU A 75 -1.69 -8.07 -8.91
C GLU A 75 -0.70 -6.90 -8.82
N SER A 76 -1.13 -5.77 -8.27
CA SER A 76 -0.24 -4.61 -8.04
C SER A 76 0.87 -4.94 -7.03
N ARG A 77 0.57 -5.74 -6.00
CA ARG A 77 1.55 -6.26 -5.04
C ARG A 77 2.60 -7.12 -5.75
N ARG A 78 2.18 -8.06 -6.60
CA ARG A 78 3.07 -8.91 -7.38
C ARG A 78 3.96 -8.09 -8.32
N ALA A 79 3.41 -7.04 -8.93
CA ALA A 79 4.18 -6.11 -9.77
C ALA A 79 5.24 -5.35 -8.96
N ALA A 80 4.92 -4.89 -7.75
CA ALA A 80 5.86 -4.23 -6.86
C ALA A 80 6.98 -5.18 -6.37
N GLU A 81 6.66 -6.43 -6.05
CA GLU A 81 7.65 -7.47 -5.73
C GLU A 81 8.59 -7.75 -6.93
N ALA A 82 8.02 -7.93 -8.13
CA ALA A 82 8.80 -8.13 -9.36
C ALA A 82 9.71 -6.92 -9.67
N TYR A 83 9.22 -5.70 -9.43
CA TYR A 83 10.02 -4.49 -9.54
C TYR A 83 11.21 -4.52 -8.58
N LEU A 84 11.02 -4.87 -7.30
CA LEU A 84 12.12 -4.94 -6.33
C LEU A 84 13.17 -6.00 -6.68
N ILE A 85 12.75 -7.14 -7.23
CA ILE A 85 13.66 -8.21 -7.68
C ILE A 85 14.50 -7.72 -8.87
N SER A 86 13.86 -7.11 -9.87
CA SER A 86 14.53 -6.62 -11.08
C SER A 86 15.37 -5.36 -10.85
N ALA A 87 15.00 -4.53 -9.87
CA ALA A 87 15.74 -3.31 -9.51
C ALA A 87 17.07 -3.59 -8.79
N SER A 88 17.46 -4.85 -8.59
CA SER A 88 18.75 -5.26 -8.01
C SER A 88 19.96 -4.85 -8.86
N GLN A 89 19.75 -4.55 -10.15
CA GLN A 89 20.78 -4.01 -11.03
C GLN A 89 20.75 -2.48 -10.95
N LEU A 90 21.60 -1.89 -10.10
CA LEU A 90 21.91 -0.47 -10.22
C LEU A 90 22.57 -0.27 -11.59
N SER A 91 21.83 0.30 -12.55
CA SER A 91 22.43 0.78 -13.77
C SER A 91 23.40 1.91 -13.42
N TYR A 92 24.61 1.85 -13.96
CA TYR A 92 25.52 2.99 -13.91
C TYR A 92 24.83 4.16 -14.60
N GLY A 93 24.50 5.19 -13.82
CA GLY A 93 23.79 6.38 -14.26
C GLY A 93 24.05 7.56 -13.33
N GLU A 94 23.57 8.75 -13.70
CA GLU A 94 23.75 9.98 -12.96
C GLU A 94 23.10 9.91 -11.56
N LEU A 95 23.65 10.66 -10.59
CA LEU A 95 23.23 10.65 -9.17
C LEU A 95 21.72 10.85 -8.99
N PHE A 96 21.10 11.69 -9.83
CA PHE A 96 19.66 11.91 -9.82
C PHE A 96 18.87 10.64 -10.17
N THR A 97 19.27 9.92 -11.23
CA THR A 97 18.62 8.66 -11.63
C THR A 97 18.73 7.61 -10.53
N GLN A 98 19.88 7.54 -9.85
CA GLN A 98 20.08 6.63 -8.73
C GLN A 98 19.19 7.00 -7.54
N ALA A 99 19.06 8.30 -7.22
CA ALA A 99 18.18 8.79 -6.16
C ALA A 99 16.70 8.48 -6.47
N MET A 100 16.25 8.71 -7.70
CA MET A 100 14.89 8.37 -8.12
C MET A 100 14.63 6.87 -8.10
N ALA A 101 15.58 6.05 -8.54
CA ALA A 101 15.47 4.60 -8.44
C ALA A 101 15.36 4.15 -6.98
N GLN A 102 16.12 4.77 -6.07
CA GLN A 102 16.02 4.48 -4.64
C GLN A 102 14.68 4.92 -4.04
N ALA A 103 14.19 6.10 -4.41
CA ALA A 103 12.87 6.58 -4.00
C ALA A 103 11.76 5.63 -4.45
N ARG A 104 11.82 5.13 -5.69
CA ARG A 104 10.87 4.15 -6.21
C ARG A 104 10.95 2.81 -5.48
N ARG A 105 12.16 2.33 -5.14
CA ARG A 105 12.33 1.13 -4.29
C ARG A 105 11.73 1.32 -2.90
N GLN A 106 11.94 2.48 -2.30
CA GLN A 106 11.35 2.81 -1.00
C GLN A 106 9.81 2.85 -1.08
N ALA A 107 9.24 3.50 -2.09
CA ALA A 107 7.81 3.54 -2.31
C ALA A 107 7.21 2.14 -2.54
N ALA A 108 7.87 1.29 -3.33
CA ALA A 108 7.45 -0.10 -3.52
C ALA A 108 7.44 -0.88 -2.19
N ARG A 109 8.45 -0.70 -1.33
CA ARG A 109 8.46 -1.31 0.01
C ARG A 109 7.33 -0.80 0.89
N GLN A 110 7.07 0.51 0.89
CA GLN A 110 5.96 1.10 1.65
C GLN A 110 4.61 0.56 1.16
N PHE A 111 4.42 0.44 -0.16
CA PHE A 111 3.22 -0.16 -0.73
C PHE A 111 3.04 -1.64 -0.31
N LEU A 112 4.10 -2.44 -0.35
CA LEU A 112 4.06 -3.84 0.13
C LEU A 112 3.75 -3.95 1.62
N ASP A 113 4.17 -2.97 2.42
CA ASP A 113 3.91 -2.90 3.84
C ASP A 113 2.45 -2.50 4.13
N SER A 114 1.93 -1.48 3.44
CA SER A 114 0.52 -1.08 3.52
C SER A 114 -0.42 -2.23 3.13
N THR A 115 -0.11 -2.94 2.03
CA THR A 115 -0.92 -4.09 1.60
C THR A 115 -0.82 -5.28 2.55
N ARG A 116 0.32 -5.45 3.24
CA ARG A 116 0.48 -6.45 4.31
C ARG A 116 -0.38 -6.11 5.53
N HIS A 117 -0.35 -4.86 5.99
CA HIS A 117 -1.19 -4.42 7.11
C HIS A 117 -2.68 -4.53 6.79
N LEU A 118 -3.07 -4.27 5.54
CA LEU A 118 -4.42 -4.51 5.06
C LEU A 118 -4.80 -5.99 5.17
N ALA A 119 -3.91 -6.92 4.75
CA ALA A 119 -4.16 -8.35 4.89
C ALA A 119 -4.23 -8.81 6.36
N GLU A 120 -3.34 -8.30 7.22
CA GLU A 120 -3.30 -8.59 8.66
C GLU A 120 -4.59 -8.14 9.35
N ALA A 121 -5.09 -6.94 9.04
CA ALA A 121 -6.34 -6.39 9.58
C ALA A 121 -7.57 -7.27 9.26
N LEU A 122 -7.56 -8.00 8.14
CA LEU A 122 -8.62 -8.95 7.78
C LEU A 122 -8.53 -10.28 8.54
N THR A 123 -7.32 -10.71 8.86
CA THR A 123 -7.06 -11.96 9.59
C THR A 123 -7.11 -11.80 11.11
N GLY A 124 -7.31 -10.56 11.61
CA GLY A 124 -7.51 -10.23 13.03
C GLY A 124 -8.71 -10.96 13.67
N PRO A 125 -8.76 -11.05 15.01
CA PRO A 125 -9.30 -12.19 15.76
C PRO A 125 -10.82 -12.39 15.62
N THR A 126 -11.24 -13.01 14.52
CA THR A 126 -12.61 -13.48 14.30
C THR A 126 -12.67 -14.99 14.00
N ALA A 127 -11.54 -15.70 14.13
CA ALA A 127 -11.47 -17.16 13.90
C ALA A 127 -11.24 -18.00 15.17
N ALA A 128 -10.89 -17.40 16.32
CA ALA A 128 -10.60 -18.13 17.57
C ALA A 128 -11.72 -18.03 18.63
N GLY A 129 -12.93 -17.60 18.24
CA GLY A 129 -14.04 -17.33 19.18
C GLY A 129 -15.26 -18.24 19.07
N ARG A 130 -15.31 -19.17 18.11
CA ARG A 130 -16.39 -20.18 18.09
C ARG A 130 -15.97 -21.40 18.90
N SER A 131 -15.86 -21.21 20.21
CA SER A 131 -16.00 -22.31 21.16
C SER A 131 -17.42 -22.85 21.00
N VAL A 132 -17.57 -23.91 20.21
CA VAL A 132 -18.76 -24.75 20.25
C VAL A 132 -18.88 -25.25 21.68
N PRO A 133 -19.93 -24.91 22.45
CA PRO A 133 -20.17 -25.63 23.68
C PRO A 133 -20.47 -27.08 23.29
N ALA A 134 -19.55 -27.97 23.66
CA ALA A 134 -19.82 -29.39 23.70
C ALA A 134 -20.89 -29.62 24.78
N THR A 135 -22.16 -29.55 24.40
CA THR A 135 -23.23 -30.29 25.07
C THR A 135 -22.98 -31.74 24.65
N GLY A 136 -22.15 -32.51 25.38
CA GLY A 136 -22.45 -32.88 26.74
C GLY A 136 -23.45 -34.03 26.71
N SER A 137 -23.01 -35.15 26.11
CA SER A 137 -23.67 -36.44 26.22
C SER A 137 -23.48 -36.91 27.67
N ALA A 138 -24.55 -36.95 28.46
CA ALA A 138 -24.53 -37.47 29.82
C ALA A 138 -25.87 -38.15 30.15
N GLY A 139 -25.77 -39.44 30.50
CA GLY A 139 -26.79 -40.24 31.21
C GLY A 139 -27.95 -40.72 30.32
N GLY A 140 -28.16 -41.99 30.02
CA GLY A 140 -27.84 -43.17 30.84
C GLY A 140 -28.79 -43.25 32.02
N GLU A 141 -29.88 -44.02 31.87
CA GLU A 141 -30.61 -44.85 32.87
C GLU A 141 -32.10 -44.96 32.47
N VAL A 142 -32.86 -46.05 32.61
CA VAL A 142 -32.70 -47.48 32.87
C VAL A 142 -34.10 -48.10 32.57
N ARG A 143 -34.10 -49.38 32.16
CA ARG A 143 -35.18 -50.42 32.10
C ARG A 143 -36.47 -50.16 32.90
N ALA A 144 -37.64 -50.70 32.56
CA ALA A 144 -37.98 -52.03 32.02
C ALA A 144 -39.33 -52.02 31.29
#